data_AF-A0A6A7AMU7-F1
#
_entry.id   AF-A0A6A7AMU7-F1
#
_cell.length_a   1.000
_cell.length_b   1.000
_cell.length_c   1.000
_cell.angle_alpha   90.00
_cell.angle_beta   90.00
_cell.angle_gamma   90.00
#
_symmetry.space_group_name_H-M   'P 1'
#
loop_
_entity.id
_entity.type
_entity.pdbx_description
1 polymer ?
#
loop_
_entity_poly.entity_id
_entity_poly.type
_entity_poly.pdbx_seq_one_letter_code
_entity_poly.pdbx_strand_id
1 'polypeptide(L)'
;MAAKRRSNKINKALKDLKRHNAVPPHVQNVLEERLVIAFTPRSYEKRRRRGKTLSTKDIRTRHQQWKARKVYMDILKSAPHAFLPFLLVTSPRTCEDFDSYEFCQSLEVTQENKLPDSVRNFLQDVSDKHEIMHTPEYKDLIELLFPQGPTTETESDKTYQFLLASLSGISRWLGDLMTTKVERSLLRSQEIAKSQMHITGCVRTMLPRDSFQDVIVSIDVGSGDELARLLFPHIEDHANSVSRGASVSAIQSIFPGRICNAIEESELRIWEKSQLRQDTTDCVAMEGLCCVRLRVQYDAAIVMVGDIYP
;
A
#
# COMPACT_ATOMS: atom_id res chain seq x y z
N MET A 1 17.50 -21.04 -23.54
CA MET A 1 17.66 -21.77 -22.24
C MET A 1 18.16 -20.89 -21.09
N ALA A 2 19.08 -19.95 -21.31
CA ALA A 2 19.61 -19.09 -20.24
C ALA A 2 18.55 -18.14 -19.65
N ALA A 3 17.69 -17.55 -20.49
CA ALA A 3 16.61 -16.64 -20.07
C ALA A 3 15.64 -17.31 -19.07
N LYS A 4 15.12 -18.51 -19.39
CA LYS A 4 14.23 -19.28 -18.51
C LYS A 4 14.86 -19.60 -17.15
N ARG A 5 16.14 -19.98 -17.11
CA ARG A 5 16.85 -20.22 -15.84
C ARG A 5 16.98 -18.94 -14.99
N ARG A 6 17.17 -17.78 -15.63
CA ARG A 6 17.22 -16.48 -14.93
C ARG A 6 15.86 -16.06 -14.42
N SER A 7 14.81 -16.19 -15.23
CA SER A 7 13.41 -15.96 -14.84
C SER A 7 13.05 -16.75 -13.57
N ASN A 8 13.40 -18.04 -13.52
CA ASN A 8 13.18 -18.86 -12.32
C ASN A 8 13.90 -18.34 -11.07
N LYS A 9 15.12 -17.80 -11.20
CA LYS A 9 15.86 -17.21 -10.07
C LYS A 9 15.22 -15.91 -9.59
N ILE A 10 14.73 -15.10 -10.50
CA ILE A 10 14.04 -13.83 -10.22
C ILE A 10 12.72 -14.11 -9.51
N ASN A 11 11.93 -15.07 -10.01
CA ASN A 11 10.70 -15.51 -9.36
C ASN A 11 10.96 -16.08 -7.96
N LYS A 12 12.07 -16.81 -7.78
CA LYS A 12 12.50 -17.26 -6.46
C LYS A 12 12.83 -16.08 -5.53
N ALA A 13 13.65 -15.14 -5.98
CA ALA A 13 14.00 -13.96 -5.18
C ALA A 13 12.78 -13.10 -4.82
N LEU A 14 11.80 -12.99 -5.73
CA LEU A 14 10.52 -12.33 -5.47
C LEU A 14 9.72 -13.07 -4.39
N LYS A 15 9.64 -14.39 -4.46
CA LYS A 15 8.99 -15.22 -3.43
C LYS A 15 9.68 -15.08 -2.08
N ASP A 16 11.02 -15.02 -2.07
CA ASP A 16 11.80 -14.86 -0.84
C ASP A 16 11.55 -13.48 -0.20
N LEU A 17 11.53 -12.39 -0.98
CA LEU A 17 11.18 -11.04 -0.50
C LEU A 17 9.78 -11.00 0.13
N LYS A 18 8.81 -11.67 -0.49
CA LYS A 18 7.44 -11.76 0.02
C LYS A 18 7.37 -12.60 1.29
N ARG A 19 8.00 -13.77 1.30
CA ARG A 19 7.99 -14.69 2.44
C ARG A 19 8.56 -14.05 3.71
N HIS A 20 9.59 -13.24 3.57
CA HIS A 20 10.25 -12.60 4.71
C HIS A 20 9.58 -11.30 5.16
N ASN A 21 8.58 -10.80 4.42
CA ASN A 21 7.97 -9.49 4.66
C ASN A 21 9.01 -8.37 4.85
N ALA A 22 10.22 -8.49 4.29
CA ALA A 22 11.35 -7.57 4.42
C ALA A 22 12.49 -7.98 3.48
N VAL A 23 13.44 -7.06 3.23
CA VAL A 23 14.69 -7.39 2.52
C VAL A 23 15.62 -8.16 3.47
N PRO A 24 15.99 -9.42 3.17
CA PRO A 24 16.83 -10.22 4.07
C PRO A 24 18.20 -9.56 4.32
N PRO A 25 18.72 -9.53 5.57
CA PRO A 25 19.95 -8.82 5.90
C PRO A 25 21.16 -9.19 5.02
N HIS A 26 21.28 -10.46 4.64
CA HIS A 26 22.39 -10.96 3.83
C HIS A 26 22.41 -10.44 2.38
N VAL A 27 21.30 -9.88 1.87
CA VAL A 27 21.23 -9.27 0.53
C VAL A 27 21.13 -7.75 0.52
N GLN A 28 20.93 -7.10 1.69
CA GLN A 28 20.74 -5.65 1.78
C GLN A 28 21.88 -4.86 1.16
N ASN A 29 23.14 -5.19 1.51
CA ASN A 29 24.32 -4.50 0.96
C ASN A 29 24.41 -4.63 -0.57
N VAL A 30 24.04 -5.80 -1.11
CA VAL A 30 24.07 -6.06 -2.55
C VAL A 30 22.98 -5.27 -3.27
N LEU A 31 21.79 -5.21 -2.66
CA LEU A 31 20.68 -4.43 -3.21
C LEU A 31 20.98 -2.94 -3.15
N GLU A 32 21.48 -2.43 -2.02
CA GLU A 32 21.91 -1.05 -1.83
C GLU A 32 22.94 -0.63 -2.89
N GLU A 33 24.03 -1.40 -3.06
CA GLU A 33 25.05 -1.12 -4.08
C GLU A 33 24.44 -0.99 -5.49
N ARG A 34 23.54 -1.90 -5.85
CA ARG A 34 22.94 -1.94 -7.19
C ARG A 34 21.89 -0.86 -7.41
N LEU A 35 21.16 -0.46 -6.36
CA LEU A 35 20.28 0.71 -6.38
C LEU A 35 21.09 1.99 -6.64
N VAL A 36 22.22 2.16 -5.95
CA VAL A 36 23.12 3.30 -6.16
C VAL A 36 23.62 3.34 -7.61
N ILE A 37 24.02 2.20 -8.18
CA ILE A 37 24.41 2.11 -9.61
C ILE A 37 23.26 2.52 -10.53
N ALA A 38 22.04 2.07 -10.24
CA ALA A 38 20.87 2.35 -11.06
C ALA A 38 20.53 3.85 -11.07
N PHE A 39 20.52 4.50 -9.90
CA PHE A 39 19.93 5.83 -9.75
C PHE A 39 20.94 6.99 -9.64
N THR A 40 22.23 6.75 -9.36
CA THR A 40 23.21 7.85 -9.24
C THR A 40 23.46 8.54 -10.59
N PRO A 41 23.21 9.85 -10.76
CA PRO A 41 23.42 10.55 -12.04
C PRO A 41 24.89 10.57 -12.48
N ARG A 42 25.14 10.39 -13.78
CA ARG A 42 26.52 10.42 -14.34
C ARG A 42 27.23 11.77 -14.16
N SER A 43 26.47 12.86 -14.03
CA SER A 43 27.00 14.20 -13.78
C SER A 43 27.70 14.31 -12.41
N TYR A 44 27.23 13.56 -11.41
CA TYR A 44 27.81 13.53 -10.06
C TYR A 44 29.20 12.88 -10.05
N GLU A 45 29.39 11.81 -10.82
CA GLU A 45 30.67 11.13 -10.94
C GLU A 45 31.75 12.00 -11.61
N LYS A 46 31.36 12.83 -12.59
CA LYS A 46 32.29 13.71 -13.31
C LYS A 46 32.82 14.85 -12.44
N ARG A 47 32.02 15.38 -11.50
CA ARG A 47 32.41 16.51 -10.65
C ARG A 47 33.36 16.11 -9.52
N ARG A 48 33.19 14.93 -8.91
CA ARG A 48 33.99 14.51 -7.75
C ARG A 48 35.49 14.31 -8.02
N ARG A 49 35.94 14.21 -9.29
CA ARG A 49 37.30 13.68 -9.59
C ARG A 49 38.02 14.36 -10.76
N ARG A 50 37.90 15.68 -10.93
CA ARG A 50 38.85 16.43 -11.77
C ARG A 50 40.24 16.36 -11.11
N GLY A 51 41.20 15.67 -11.73
CA GLY A 51 42.62 15.71 -11.33
C GLY A 51 43.30 14.39 -10.93
N LYS A 52 42.63 13.22 -10.98
CA LYS A 52 43.28 11.92 -10.75
C LYS A 52 43.33 11.08 -12.02
N THR A 53 44.53 10.64 -12.40
CA THR A 53 44.74 9.60 -13.43
C THR A 53 44.07 8.31 -12.94
N LEU A 54 43.12 7.80 -13.71
CA LEU A 54 42.34 6.62 -13.34
C LEU A 54 43.10 5.35 -13.73
N SER A 55 43.05 4.35 -12.86
CA SER A 55 43.58 3.03 -13.22
C SER A 55 42.73 2.39 -14.32
N THR A 56 43.31 1.49 -15.10
CA THR A 56 42.58 0.66 -16.08
C THR A 56 41.45 -0.14 -15.42
N LYS A 57 41.64 -0.57 -14.17
CA LYS A 57 40.61 -1.24 -13.36
C LYS A 57 39.42 -0.33 -13.06
N ASP A 58 39.66 0.94 -12.75
CA ASP A 58 38.59 1.92 -12.51
C ASP A 58 37.81 2.21 -13.79
N ILE A 59 38.50 2.29 -14.93
CA ILE A 59 37.87 2.50 -16.24
C ILE A 59 36.94 1.33 -16.56
N ARG A 60 37.40 0.08 -16.39
CA ARG A 60 36.58 -1.11 -16.63
C ARG A 60 35.37 -1.17 -15.70
N THR A 61 35.56 -0.88 -14.40
CA THR A 61 34.48 -0.88 -13.41
C THR A 61 33.40 0.14 -13.77
N ARG A 62 33.79 1.34 -14.22
CA ARG A 62 32.85 2.35 -14.69
C ARG A 62 32.10 1.94 -15.94
N HIS A 63 32.79 1.32 -16.89
CA HIS A 63 32.14 0.80 -18.08
C HIS A 63 31.07 -0.24 -17.71
N GLN A 64 31.39 -1.14 -16.78
CA GLN A 64 30.47 -2.14 -16.24
C GLN A 64 29.27 -1.52 -15.56
N GLN A 65 29.48 -0.57 -14.64
CA GLN A 65 28.39 0.12 -13.95
C GLN A 65 27.50 0.89 -14.92
N TRP A 66 28.07 1.52 -15.95
CA TRP A 66 27.29 2.20 -16.98
C TRP A 66 26.42 1.24 -17.79
N LYS A 67 26.96 0.09 -18.21
CA LYS A 67 26.20 -0.97 -18.89
C LYS A 67 25.09 -1.52 -17.99
N ALA A 68 25.42 -1.82 -16.74
CA ALA A 68 24.48 -2.30 -15.74
C ALA A 68 23.33 -1.34 -15.52
N ARG A 69 23.62 -0.04 -15.35
CA ARG A 69 22.60 1.00 -15.23
C ARG A 69 21.64 0.99 -16.42
N LYS A 70 22.15 0.91 -17.65
CA LYS A 70 21.28 0.86 -18.84
C LYS A 70 20.32 -0.33 -18.77
N VAL A 71 20.84 -1.52 -18.48
CA VAL A 71 20.02 -2.74 -18.36
C VAL A 71 19.01 -2.59 -17.22
N TYR A 72 19.43 -2.11 -16.05
CA TYR A 72 18.53 -1.88 -14.91
C TYR A 72 17.38 -0.94 -15.27
N MET A 73 17.66 0.17 -15.96
CA MET A 73 16.62 1.12 -16.40
C MET A 73 15.67 0.51 -17.44
N ASP A 74 16.19 -0.31 -18.36
CA ASP A 74 15.35 -1.01 -19.35
C ASP A 74 14.39 -1.99 -18.63
N ILE A 75 14.89 -2.74 -17.65
CA ILE A 75 14.06 -3.64 -16.82
C ILE A 75 13.02 -2.85 -16.01
N LEU A 76 13.41 -1.73 -15.40
CA LEU A 76 12.47 -0.90 -14.64
C LEU A 76 11.29 -0.44 -15.51
N LYS A 77 11.56 -0.02 -16.75
CA LYS A 77 10.54 0.47 -17.68
C LYS A 77 9.65 -0.64 -18.24
N SER A 78 10.24 -1.80 -18.56
CA SER A 78 9.51 -2.89 -19.22
C SER A 78 8.86 -3.87 -18.26
N ALA A 79 9.41 -4.06 -17.07
CA ALA A 79 8.97 -5.04 -16.08
C ALA A 79 9.27 -4.56 -14.64
N PRO A 80 8.61 -3.49 -14.17
CA PRO A 80 8.90 -2.88 -12.88
C PRO A 80 8.79 -3.87 -11.71
N HIS A 81 7.79 -4.75 -11.73
CA HIS A 81 7.59 -5.80 -10.70
C HIS A 81 8.79 -6.77 -10.56
N ALA A 82 9.56 -6.96 -11.62
CA ALA A 82 10.77 -7.80 -11.61
C ALA A 82 12.04 -7.02 -11.27
N PHE A 83 11.98 -5.69 -11.14
CA PHE A 83 13.16 -4.85 -10.96
C PHE A 83 13.95 -5.19 -9.69
N LEU A 84 13.32 -5.22 -8.50
CA LEU A 84 14.07 -5.55 -7.26
C LEU A 84 14.62 -6.98 -7.28
N PRO A 85 13.84 -8.02 -7.63
CA PRO A 85 14.39 -9.37 -7.75
C PRO A 85 15.49 -9.48 -8.81
N PHE A 86 15.38 -8.72 -9.91
CA PHE A 86 16.42 -8.61 -10.92
C PHE A 86 17.71 -8.01 -10.35
N LEU A 87 17.60 -6.91 -9.59
CA LEU A 87 18.73 -6.33 -8.89
C LEU A 87 19.35 -7.31 -7.89
N LEU A 88 18.60 -8.21 -7.26
CA LEU A 88 19.18 -9.21 -6.36
C LEU A 88 19.99 -10.28 -7.11
N VAL A 89 19.48 -10.74 -8.25
CA VAL A 89 20.02 -11.89 -8.98
C VAL A 89 21.10 -11.50 -10.00
N THR A 90 21.02 -10.30 -10.58
CA THR A 90 21.87 -9.88 -11.71
C THR A 90 22.93 -8.88 -11.27
N SER A 91 24.19 -9.34 -11.27
CA SER A 91 25.35 -8.49 -11.00
C SER A 91 25.66 -7.54 -12.16
N PRO A 92 26.33 -6.39 -11.91
CA PRO A 92 26.76 -5.48 -12.97
C PRO A 92 27.58 -6.14 -14.08
N ARG A 93 28.42 -7.13 -13.74
CA ARG A 93 29.21 -7.89 -14.71
C ARG A 93 28.34 -8.70 -15.66
N THR A 94 27.22 -9.24 -15.17
CA THR A 94 26.28 -10.02 -15.99
C THR A 94 25.52 -9.15 -16.98
N CYS A 95 25.49 -7.84 -16.79
CA CYS A 95 24.82 -6.88 -17.66
C CYS A 95 25.61 -6.51 -18.93
N GLU A 96 26.88 -6.90 -19.07
CA GLU A 96 27.69 -6.56 -20.25
C GLU A 96 27.06 -7.10 -21.55
N ASP A 97 26.60 -8.35 -21.51
CA ASP A 97 26.01 -9.07 -22.66
C ASP A 97 24.51 -9.37 -22.42
N PHE A 98 23.85 -8.56 -21.60
CA PHE A 98 22.45 -8.81 -21.24
C PHE A 98 21.49 -8.18 -22.24
N ASP A 99 20.62 -9.01 -22.83
CA ASP A 99 19.49 -8.56 -23.64
C ASP A 99 18.26 -8.34 -22.75
N SER A 100 17.95 -7.06 -22.47
CA SER A 100 16.78 -6.66 -21.69
C SER A 100 15.47 -6.97 -22.41
N TYR A 101 15.45 -6.90 -23.75
CA TYR A 101 14.26 -7.12 -24.55
C TYR A 101 13.87 -8.60 -24.57
N GLU A 102 14.82 -9.49 -24.92
CA GLU A 102 14.59 -10.94 -24.90
C GLU A 102 14.16 -11.40 -23.50
N PHE A 103 14.81 -10.86 -22.45
CA PHE A 103 14.47 -11.19 -21.08
C PHE A 103 13.02 -10.80 -20.75
N CYS A 104 12.62 -9.56 -21.02
CA CYS A 104 11.27 -9.08 -20.72
C CYS A 104 10.18 -9.85 -21.50
N GLN A 105 10.45 -10.26 -22.74
CA GLN A 105 9.53 -11.12 -23.50
C GLN A 105 9.37 -12.51 -22.89
N SER A 106 10.45 -13.05 -22.31
CA SER A 106 10.46 -14.38 -21.69
C SER A 106 9.93 -14.40 -20.26
N LEU A 107 9.70 -13.23 -19.66
CA LEU A 107 9.24 -13.11 -18.29
C LEU A 107 7.75 -13.41 -18.24
N GLU A 108 7.38 -14.52 -17.59
CA GLU A 108 6.00 -14.78 -17.22
C GLU A 108 5.57 -13.68 -16.26
N VAL A 109 4.66 -12.81 -16.71
CA VAL A 109 4.13 -11.71 -15.89
C VAL A 109 3.47 -12.33 -14.67
N THR A 110 4.18 -12.35 -13.55
CA THR A 110 3.62 -12.79 -12.28
C THR A 110 2.94 -11.58 -11.67
N GLN A 111 1.65 -11.42 -11.97
CA GLN A 111 0.89 -10.18 -11.84
C GLN A 111 0.57 -9.73 -10.40
N GLU A 112 0.99 -10.48 -9.38
CA GLU A 112 0.55 -10.22 -8.01
C GLU A 112 1.69 -10.23 -7.00
N ASN A 113 1.95 -9.07 -6.39
CA ASN A 113 1.66 -8.79 -4.96
C ASN A 113 2.45 -7.54 -4.57
N LYS A 114 1.74 -6.62 -3.92
CA LYS A 114 2.30 -5.44 -3.26
C LYS A 114 3.55 -5.85 -2.48
N LEU A 115 4.67 -5.18 -2.72
CA LEU A 115 5.83 -5.37 -1.86
C LEU A 115 5.49 -4.87 -0.45
N PRO A 116 5.96 -5.56 0.60
CA PRO A 116 5.74 -5.12 1.98
C PRO A 116 6.25 -3.70 2.23
N ASP A 117 5.61 -2.95 3.13
CA ASP A 117 6.03 -1.59 3.47
C ASP A 117 7.45 -1.53 4.05
N SER A 118 7.94 -2.61 4.67
CA SER A 118 9.34 -2.74 5.11
C SER A 118 10.34 -2.67 3.95
N VAL A 119 9.98 -3.17 2.76
CA VAL A 119 10.80 -3.06 1.55
C VAL A 119 10.80 -1.60 1.08
N ARG A 120 9.67 -0.91 1.16
CA ARG A 120 9.58 0.53 0.88
C ARG A 120 10.47 1.33 1.83
N ASN A 121 10.42 1.04 3.13
CA ASN A 121 11.24 1.70 4.14
C ASN A 121 12.73 1.48 3.86
N PHE A 122 13.15 0.25 3.53
CA PHE A 122 14.52 -0.02 3.13
C PHE A 122 14.95 0.79 1.89
N LEU A 123 14.10 0.89 0.87
CA LEU A 123 14.40 1.72 -0.31
C LEU A 123 14.53 3.19 0.07
N GLN A 124 13.65 3.70 0.93
CA GLN A 124 13.69 5.07 1.44
C GLN A 124 15.01 5.35 2.17
N ASP A 125 15.41 4.49 3.11
CA ASP A 125 16.68 4.60 3.86
C ASP A 125 17.89 4.65 2.92
N VAL A 126 17.93 3.77 1.90
CA VAL A 126 18.98 3.77 0.88
C VAL A 126 18.95 5.06 0.08
N SER A 127 17.76 5.57 -0.26
CA SER A 127 17.61 6.76 -1.08
C SER A 127 18.06 8.03 -0.37
N ASP A 128 17.81 8.12 0.93
CA ASP A 128 18.22 9.23 1.78
C ASP A 128 19.74 9.18 2.02
N LYS A 129 20.26 7.99 2.36
CA LYS A 129 21.70 7.77 2.59
C LYS A 129 22.58 8.14 1.40
N HIS A 130 22.09 7.94 0.17
CA HIS A 130 22.84 8.18 -1.07
C HIS A 130 22.33 9.37 -1.88
N GLU A 131 21.41 10.17 -1.34
CA GLU A 131 20.85 11.37 -1.98
C GLU A 131 20.22 11.10 -3.37
N ILE A 132 19.68 9.89 -3.60
CA ILE A 132 19.04 9.51 -4.88
C ILE A 132 17.52 9.75 -4.88
N MET A 133 16.93 10.13 -3.74
CA MET A 133 15.49 10.38 -3.59
C MET A 133 14.93 11.41 -4.57
N HIS A 134 15.76 12.37 -5.00
CA HIS A 134 15.36 13.46 -5.90
C HIS A 134 15.44 13.08 -7.38
N THR A 135 15.98 11.91 -7.71
CA THR A 135 16.10 11.48 -9.11
C THR A 135 14.72 11.09 -9.66
N PRO A 136 14.34 11.54 -10.86
CA PRO A 136 13.06 11.18 -11.47
C PRO A 136 12.87 9.66 -11.55
N GLU A 137 13.91 8.93 -11.92
CA GLU A 137 13.83 7.48 -12.09
C GLU A 137 13.57 6.73 -10.77
N TYR A 138 14.06 7.25 -9.64
CA TYR A 138 13.75 6.68 -8.33
C TYR A 138 12.30 6.98 -7.91
N LYS A 139 11.78 8.16 -8.23
CA LYS A 139 10.37 8.48 -7.99
C LYS A 139 9.47 7.55 -8.80
N ASP A 140 9.78 7.38 -10.08
CA ASP A 140 9.09 6.43 -10.97
C ASP A 140 9.12 5.01 -10.40
N LEU A 141 10.27 4.56 -9.87
CA LEU A 141 10.38 3.26 -9.21
C LEU A 141 9.39 3.13 -8.03
N ILE A 142 9.37 4.11 -7.14
CA ILE A 142 8.52 4.07 -5.95
C ILE A 142 7.04 4.08 -6.34
N GLU A 143 6.66 4.91 -7.32
CA GLU A 143 5.29 4.97 -7.83
C GLU A 143 4.87 3.66 -8.51
N LEU A 144 5.76 3.02 -9.28
CA LEU A 144 5.47 1.76 -9.97
C LEU A 144 5.41 0.55 -9.03
N LEU A 145 6.28 0.50 -8.00
CA LEU A 145 6.35 -0.61 -7.06
C LEU A 145 5.36 -0.50 -5.90
N PHE A 146 5.05 0.72 -5.50
CA PHE A 146 4.17 1.04 -4.39
C PHE A 146 3.12 2.06 -4.85
N PRO A 147 2.29 1.70 -5.85
CA PRO A 147 1.31 2.62 -6.37
C PRO A 147 0.38 3.02 -5.23
N GLN A 148 0.22 4.33 -5.06
CA GLN A 148 -0.70 4.87 -4.08
C GLN A 148 -2.11 4.75 -4.68
N GLY A 149 -3.03 4.18 -3.92
CA GLY A 149 -4.44 4.19 -4.31
C GLY A 149 -4.97 5.62 -4.40
N PRO A 150 -6.14 5.84 -5.00
CA PRO A 150 -6.76 7.15 -5.03
C PRO A 150 -6.86 7.68 -3.59
N THR A 151 -6.27 8.84 -3.34
CA THR A 151 -6.41 9.54 -2.06
C THR A 151 -7.71 10.32 -2.06
N THR A 152 -8.47 10.24 -0.97
CA THR A 152 -9.69 11.03 -0.80
C THR A 152 -9.36 12.30 0.00
N GLU A 153 -9.94 13.43 -0.40
CA GLU A 153 -9.89 14.69 0.34
C GLU A 153 -10.51 14.57 1.73
N THR A 154 -11.24 13.49 2.02
CA THR A 154 -11.79 13.22 3.36
C THR A 154 -10.72 12.96 4.42
N GLU A 155 -9.48 12.70 4.03
CA GLU A 155 -8.33 12.65 4.93
C GLU A 155 -7.71 14.05 5.20
N SER A 156 -8.23 15.11 4.57
CA SER A 156 -7.81 16.51 4.76
C SER A 156 -8.77 17.31 5.64
N ASP A 157 -8.39 18.53 6.00
CA ASP A 157 -9.20 19.46 6.80
C ASP A 157 -10.45 20.00 6.05
N LYS A 158 -10.60 19.72 4.75
CA LYS A 158 -11.68 20.25 3.90
C LYS A 158 -12.89 19.31 3.83
N THR A 159 -13.46 18.96 5.00
CA THR A 159 -14.59 18.04 5.08
C THR A 159 -15.83 18.65 5.75
N TYR A 160 -17.00 18.14 5.38
CA TYR A 160 -18.19 18.22 6.21
C TYR A 160 -18.19 17.02 7.16
N GLN A 161 -18.34 17.29 8.46
CA GLN A 161 -18.42 16.25 9.47
C GLN A 161 -19.83 16.18 10.00
N PHE A 162 -20.45 15.00 9.85
CA PHE A 162 -21.73 14.69 10.44
C PHE A 162 -21.45 13.89 11.72
N LEU A 163 -21.89 14.48 12.83
CA LEU A 163 -21.75 13.95 14.19
C LEU A 163 -23.16 13.71 14.72
N LEU A 164 -23.34 12.74 15.62
CA LEU A 164 -24.62 12.38 16.25
C LEU A 164 -25.59 11.59 15.35
N ALA A 165 -25.22 10.33 15.12
CA ALA A 165 -26.01 9.35 14.40
C ALA A 165 -27.17 8.78 15.23
N SER A 166 -28.33 8.57 14.61
CA SER A 166 -29.46 7.83 15.17
C SER A 166 -29.14 6.34 15.29
N LEU A 167 -29.44 5.72 16.44
CA LEU A 167 -29.26 4.28 16.62
C LEU A 167 -30.10 3.43 15.65
N SER A 168 -31.30 3.89 15.32
CA SER A 168 -32.16 3.19 14.34
C SER A 168 -31.60 3.32 12.93
N GLY A 169 -30.97 4.45 12.60
CA GLY A 169 -30.23 4.65 11.35
C GLY A 169 -28.98 3.76 11.29
N ILE A 170 -28.27 3.58 12.41
CA ILE A 170 -27.11 2.70 12.53
C ILE A 170 -27.48 1.23 12.30
N SER A 171 -28.48 0.70 13.01
CA SER A 171 -28.98 -0.68 12.77
C SER A 171 -29.53 -0.82 11.36
N ARG A 172 -30.32 0.19 10.96
CA ARG A 172 -30.60 0.66 9.60
C ARG A 172 -29.50 0.21 8.68
N TRP A 173 -28.35 0.89 8.69
CA TRP A 173 -27.34 0.84 7.64
C TRP A 173 -26.23 -0.20 7.86
N LEU A 174 -25.70 -0.25 9.07
CA LEU A 174 -24.51 -1.01 9.47
C LEU A 174 -24.85 -2.42 9.99
N GLY A 175 -26.13 -2.70 10.26
CA GLY A 175 -26.60 -4.00 10.71
C GLY A 175 -26.45 -4.24 12.22
N ASP A 176 -27.01 -5.34 12.68
CA ASP A 176 -27.17 -5.60 14.12
C ASP A 176 -25.85 -5.88 14.84
N LEU A 177 -24.90 -6.53 14.17
CA LEU A 177 -23.59 -6.82 14.74
C LEU A 177 -22.86 -5.51 15.09
N MET A 178 -22.77 -4.58 14.13
CA MET A 178 -22.12 -3.29 14.33
C MET A 178 -22.89 -2.43 15.34
N THR A 179 -24.22 -2.46 15.31
CA THR A 179 -25.05 -1.77 16.31
C THR A 179 -24.75 -2.27 17.71
N THR A 180 -24.69 -3.58 17.90
CA THR A 180 -24.34 -4.19 19.20
C THR A 180 -22.96 -3.78 19.67
N LYS A 181 -21.98 -3.67 18.76
CA LYS A 181 -20.63 -3.19 19.09
C LYS A 181 -20.63 -1.70 19.48
N VAL A 182 -21.35 -0.86 18.73
CA VAL A 182 -21.57 0.56 19.08
C VAL A 182 -22.23 0.71 20.44
N GLU A 183 -23.26 -0.09 20.75
CA GLU A 183 -23.94 -0.06 22.04
C GLU A 183 -23.03 -0.40 23.23
N ARG A 184 -22.01 -1.22 23.00
CA ARG A 184 -21.02 -1.63 24.01
C ARG A 184 -19.79 -0.74 24.06
N SER A 185 -19.70 0.29 23.22
CA SER A 185 -18.54 1.18 23.22
C SER A 185 -18.48 2.01 24.51
N LEU A 186 -17.27 2.43 24.87
CA LEU A 186 -17.07 3.29 26.03
C LEU A 186 -17.75 4.65 25.82
N LEU A 187 -17.63 5.21 24.61
CA LEU A 187 -18.27 6.48 24.26
C LEU A 187 -19.79 6.38 24.43
N ARG A 188 -20.40 5.28 23.95
CA ARG A 188 -21.84 5.08 24.10
C ARG A 188 -22.26 4.94 25.55
N SER A 189 -21.48 4.22 26.35
CA SER A 189 -21.72 4.08 27.79
C SER A 189 -21.73 5.44 28.49
N GLN A 190 -20.84 6.36 28.09
CA GLN A 190 -20.80 7.74 28.61
C GLN A 190 -22.01 8.58 28.16
N GLU A 191 -22.49 8.40 26.93
CA GLU A 191 -23.69 9.09 26.41
C GLU A 191 -24.96 8.65 27.15
N ILE A 192 -25.10 7.35 27.42
CA ILE A 192 -26.21 6.79 28.20
C ILE A 192 -26.22 7.40 29.61
N ALA A 193 -25.06 7.51 30.24
CA ALA A 193 -24.92 8.15 31.55
C ALA A 193 -25.32 9.64 31.56
N LYS A 194 -25.30 10.30 30.39
CA LYS A 194 -25.76 11.69 30.17
C LYS A 194 -27.21 11.76 29.66
N SER A 195 -27.96 10.66 29.71
CA SER A 195 -29.35 10.57 29.26
C SER A 195 -29.58 10.80 27.75
N GLN A 196 -28.56 10.61 26.91
CA GLN A 196 -28.70 10.67 25.45
C GLN A 196 -29.10 9.30 24.88
N MET A 197 -30.41 9.02 24.81
CA MET A 197 -30.88 7.66 24.51
C MET A 197 -30.92 7.29 23.03
N HIS A 198 -31.18 8.22 22.10
CA HIS A 198 -31.51 7.86 20.71
C HIS A 198 -30.46 8.23 19.66
N ILE A 199 -29.51 9.09 20.02
CA ILE A 199 -28.43 9.55 19.15
C ILE A 199 -27.08 9.22 19.78
N THR A 200 -26.06 9.06 18.96
CA THR A 200 -24.70 8.71 19.40
C THR A 200 -23.63 9.34 18.52
N GLY A 201 -22.54 9.79 19.14
CA GLY A 201 -21.31 10.21 18.47
C GLY A 201 -20.39 9.06 18.07
N CYS A 202 -20.78 7.80 18.33
CA CYS A 202 -19.98 6.62 17.95
C CYS A 202 -19.85 6.44 16.44
N VAL A 203 -20.76 6.99 15.64
CA VAL A 203 -20.66 7.00 14.18
C VAL A 203 -20.44 8.42 13.71
N ARG A 204 -19.40 8.60 12.89
CA ARG A 204 -19.00 9.88 12.32
C ARG A 204 -18.82 9.73 10.82
N THR A 205 -19.44 10.60 10.03
CA THR A 205 -19.31 10.58 8.57
C THR A 205 -18.59 11.83 8.10
N MET A 206 -17.53 11.65 7.31
CA MET A 206 -16.70 12.72 6.76
C MET A 206 -16.87 12.79 5.24
N LEU A 207 -17.56 13.83 4.76
CA LEU A 207 -17.82 14.06 3.34
C LEU A 207 -16.82 15.09 2.78
N PRO A 208 -16.27 14.88 1.58
CA PRO A 208 -15.46 15.89 0.90
C PRO A 208 -16.33 17.10 0.53
N ARG A 209 -15.79 18.32 0.61
CA ARG A 209 -16.54 19.54 0.30
C ARG A 209 -16.59 19.86 -1.18
N ASP A 210 -15.46 19.66 -1.86
CA ASP A 210 -15.21 20.21 -3.20
C ASP A 210 -15.09 19.10 -4.27
N SER A 211 -15.37 17.84 -3.90
CA SER A 211 -15.24 16.68 -4.78
C SER A 211 -16.29 15.61 -4.47
N PHE A 212 -16.47 14.67 -5.40
CA PHE A 212 -17.36 13.50 -5.27
C PHE A 212 -16.57 12.22 -4.96
N GLN A 213 -15.42 12.38 -4.30
CA GLN A 213 -14.57 11.27 -3.91
C GLN A 213 -15.22 10.43 -2.82
N ASP A 214 -14.65 9.26 -2.55
CA ASP A 214 -15.10 8.37 -1.49
C ASP A 214 -15.25 9.08 -0.13
N VAL A 215 -16.27 8.67 0.60
CA VAL A 215 -16.64 9.15 1.94
C VAL A 215 -16.06 8.22 2.99
N ILE A 216 -15.63 8.79 4.12
CA ILE A 216 -15.14 8.01 5.26
C ILE A 216 -16.18 7.97 6.37
N VAL A 217 -16.54 6.77 6.80
CA VAL A 217 -17.41 6.50 7.95
C VAL A 217 -16.56 5.89 9.05
N SER A 218 -16.46 6.57 10.19
CA SER A 218 -15.74 6.07 11.37
C SER A 218 -16.74 5.58 12.41
N ILE A 219 -16.52 4.36 12.93
CA ILE A 219 -17.44 3.66 13.83
C ILE A 219 -16.66 3.22 15.07
N ASP A 220 -16.98 3.80 16.22
CA ASP A 220 -16.48 3.36 17.53
C ASP A 220 -17.21 2.07 17.96
N VAL A 221 -16.45 0.99 18.05
CA VAL A 221 -16.92 -0.37 18.34
C VAL A 221 -16.51 -0.87 19.73
N GLY A 222 -15.85 -0.04 20.56
CA GLY A 222 -15.35 -0.46 21.87
C GLY A 222 -14.19 -1.48 21.78
N SER A 223 -14.26 -2.60 22.51
CA SER A 223 -13.25 -3.68 22.39
C SER A 223 -13.53 -4.51 21.14
N GLY A 224 -12.77 -4.24 20.09
CA GLY A 224 -12.95 -4.79 18.76
C GLY A 224 -12.07 -6.00 18.44
N ASP A 225 -11.43 -6.66 19.40
CA ASP A 225 -10.49 -7.79 19.16
C ASP A 225 -11.09 -8.89 18.27
N GLU A 226 -12.33 -9.28 18.58
CA GLU A 226 -13.07 -10.27 17.79
C GLU A 226 -13.30 -9.78 16.35
N LEU A 227 -13.67 -8.51 16.20
CA LEU A 227 -13.91 -7.91 14.90
C LEU A 227 -12.61 -7.76 14.10
N ALA A 228 -11.51 -7.42 14.76
CA ALA A 228 -10.17 -7.36 14.19
C ALA A 228 -9.73 -8.72 13.66
N ARG A 229 -9.94 -9.80 14.43
CA ARG A 229 -9.58 -11.17 14.00
C ARG A 229 -10.43 -11.65 12.83
N LEU A 230 -11.70 -11.26 12.77
CA LEU A 230 -12.57 -11.58 11.63
C LEU A 230 -12.14 -10.82 10.38
N LEU A 231 -11.94 -9.50 10.49
CA LEU A 231 -11.58 -8.65 9.35
C LEU A 231 -10.14 -8.88 8.89
N PHE A 232 -9.20 -9.13 9.79
CA PHE A 232 -7.77 -9.19 9.52
C PHE A 232 -7.13 -10.48 10.10
N PRO A 233 -7.43 -11.66 9.52
CA PRO A 233 -7.00 -12.95 10.06
C PRO A 233 -5.47 -13.17 10.08
N HIS A 234 -4.70 -12.29 9.44
CA HIS A 234 -3.24 -12.39 9.33
C HIS A 234 -2.47 -11.32 10.10
N ILE A 235 -3.15 -10.51 10.91
CA ILE A 235 -2.46 -9.50 11.73
C ILE A 235 -1.93 -10.15 13.00
N GLU A 236 -0.61 -10.10 13.18
CA GLU A 236 0.05 -10.42 14.44
C GLU A 236 -0.19 -9.24 15.41
N ASP A 237 -0.51 -9.55 16.68
CA ASP A 237 -1.01 -8.61 17.71
C ASP A 237 -0.26 -7.26 17.75
N HIS A 238 -0.86 -6.22 17.17
CA HIS A 238 -0.34 -4.84 17.22
C HIS A 238 -1.45 -3.86 17.61
N ALA A 239 -1.68 -3.72 18.91
CA ALA A 239 -2.73 -2.87 19.49
C ALA A 239 -2.64 -1.37 19.12
N ASN A 240 -1.52 -0.91 18.58
CA ASN A 240 -1.23 0.51 18.32
C ASN A 240 -1.08 0.88 16.84
N SER A 241 -1.36 -0.03 15.90
CA SER A 241 -1.23 0.25 14.46
C SER A 241 -2.59 0.28 13.76
N VAL A 242 -2.66 1.02 12.65
CA VAL A 242 -3.80 0.93 11.72
C VAL A 242 -3.72 -0.38 10.97
N SER A 243 -4.70 -1.24 11.18
CA SER A 243 -4.88 -2.49 10.46
C SER A 243 -5.56 -2.23 9.11
N ARG A 244 -4.98 -2.75 8.03
CA ARG A 244 -5.46 -2.60 6.64
C ARG A 244 -5.47 -3.97 5.95
N GLY A 245 -6.06 -4.04 4.76
CA GLY A 245 -6.22 -5.30 4.02
C GLY A 245 -7.28 -6.21 4.64
N ALA A 246 -8.47 -5.68 4.92
CA ALA A 246 -9.58 -6.46 5.45
C ALA A 246 -10.05 -7.53 4.45
N SER A 247 -10.39 -8.71 4.95
CA SER A 247 -10.94 -9.82 4.15
C SER A 247 -12.32 -9.45 3.57
N VAL A 248 -12.46 -9.57 2.25
CA VAL A 248 -13.71 -9.26 1.54
C VAL A 248 -14.84 -10.20 1.94
N SER A 249 -14.55 -11.49 2.16
CA SER A 249 -15.55 -12.43 2.65
C SER A 249 -15.96 -12.13 4.10
N ALA A 250 -15.03 -11.69 4.95
CA ALA A 250 -15.36 -11.25 6.30
C ALA A 250 -16.26 -10.00 6.29
N ILE A 251 -15.95 -9.01 5.44
CA ILE A 251 -16.78 -7.81 5.25
C ILE A 251 -18.22 -8.20 4.88
N GLN A 252 -18.40 -9.13 3.94
CA GLN A 252 -19.72 -9.62 3.53
C GLN A 252 -20.51 -10.31 4.66
N SER A 253 -19.81 -10.91 5.63
CA SER A 253 -20.45 -11.53 6.79
C SER A 253 -20.81 -10.54 7.91
N ILE A 254 -20.11 -9.41 7.97
CA ILE A 254 -20.25 -8.40 9.03
C ILE A 254 -21.24 -7.31 8.62
N PHE A 255 -21.14 -6.83 7.38
CA PHE A 255 -21.88 -5.67 6.91
C PHE A 255 -23.04 -6.07 6.00
N PRO A 256 -24.19 -5.35 6.09
CA PRO A 256 -25.29 -5.54 5.16
C PRO A 256 -24.89 -5.31 3.69
N GLY A 257 -25.62 -5.93 2.76
CA GLY A 257 -25.32 -5.90 1.33
C GLY A 257 -25.16 -4.49 0.76
N ARG A 258 -25.92 -3.49 1.24
CA ARG A 258 -25.77 -2.10 0.77
C ARG A 258 -24.41 -1.47 1.11
N ILE A 259 -23.84 -1.78 2.28
CA ILE A 259 -22.51 -1.28 2.67
C ILE A 259 -21.46 -2.02 1.84
N CYS A 260 -21.63 -3.32 1.64
CA CYS A 260 -20.77 -4.08 0.74
C CYS A 260 -20.78 -3.50 -0.67
N ASN A 261 -21.95 -3.19 -1.23
CA ASN A 261 -22.06 -2.57 -2.55
C ASN A 261 -21.38 -1.20 -2.58
N ALA A 262 -21.61 -0.35 -1.57
CA ALA A 262 -20.97 0.95 -1.48
C ALA A 262 -19.43 0.88 -1.35
N ILE A 263 -18.90 -0.17 -0.71
CA ILE A 263 -17.46 -0.47 -0.70
C ILE A 263 -17.02 -0.93 -2.09
N GLU A 264 -17.77 -1.83 -2.73
CA GLU A 264 -17.45 -2.37 -4.06
C GLU A 264 -17.45 -1.30 -5.17
N GLU A 265 -18.21 -0.23 -4.98
CA GLU A 265 -18.31 0.94 -5.86
C GLU A 265 -17.34 2.08 -5.48
N SER A 266 -16.60 1.95 -4.37
CA SER A 266 -15.59 2.93 -3.96
C SER A 266 -14.46 3.03 -5.00
N GLU A 267 -13.97 4.24 -5.23
CA GLU A 267 -12.83 4.49 -6.13
C GLU A 267 -11.59 3.68 -5.70
N LEU A 268 -11.34 3.58 -4.39
CA LEU A 268 -10.26 2.76 -3.86
C LEU A 268 -10.45 1.28 -4.19
N ARG A 269 -11.67 0.73 -4.04
CA ARG A 269 -11.94 -0.68 -4.34
C ARG A 269 -11.82 -0.99 -5.83
N ILE A 270 -12.32 -0.10 -6.68
CA ILE A 270 -12.15 -0.18 -8.14
C ILE A 270 -10.66 -0.19 -8.50
N TRP A 271 -9.88 0.72 -7.90
CA TRP A 271 -8.45 0.76 -8.10
C TRP A 271 -7.78 -0.54 -7.59
N GLU A 272 -8.13 -1.03 -6.42
CA GLU A 272 -7.56 -2.28 -5.88
C GLU A 272 -7.81 -3.48 -6.78
N LYS A 273 -9.02 -3.60 -7.35
CA LYS A 273 -9.33 -4.64 -8.35
C LYS A 273 -8.53 -4.47 -9.63
N SER A 274 -8.28 -3.23 -10.07
CA SER A 274 -7.38 -2.96 -11.20
C SER A 274 -5.93 -3.36 -10.90
N GLN A 275 -5.56 -3.35 -9.62
CA GLN A 275 -4.30 -3.90 -9.08
C GLN A 275 -4.42 -5.38 -8.67
N LEU A 276 -5.47 -6.08 -9.12
CA LEU A 276 -5.76 -7.50 -8.90
C LEU A 276 -5.92 -7.92 -7.43
N ARG A 277 -6.17 -6.99 -6.51
CA ARG A 277 -6.48 -7.33 -5.11
C ARG A 277 -7.94 -7.74 -4.98
N GLN A 278 -8.22 -9.03 -5.15
CA GLN A 278 -9.60 -9.54 -5.11
C GLN A 278 -10.07 -9.86 -3.69
N ASP A 279 -9.23 -10.49 -2.88
CA ASP A 279 -9.65 -11.11 -1.61
C ASP A 279 -9.57 -10.20 -0.39
N THR A 280 -8.81 -9.11 -0.50
CA THR A 280 -8.60 -8.13 0.58
C THR A 280 -8.83 -6.70 0.08
N THR A 281 -9.22 -5.80 0.97
CA THR A 281 -9.42 -4.38 0.66
C THR A 281 -8.97 -3.46 1.78
N ASP A 282 -8.36 -2.33 1.40
CA ASP A 282 -8.02 -1.20 2.26
C ASP A 282 -9.21 -0.24 2.46
N CYS A 283 -10.36 -0.50 1.82
CA CYS A 283 -11.60 0.26 2.06
C CYS A 283 -12.18 0.04 3.47
N VAL A 284 -11.77 -1.02 4.15
CA VAL A 284 -12.06 -1.23 5.56
C VAL A 284 -10.74 -1.29 6.31
N ALA A 285 -10.57 -0.34 7.22
CA ALA A 285 -9.42 -0.25 8.10
C ALA A 285 -9.88 -0.25 9.56
N MET A 286 -8.98 -0.63 10.45
CA MET A 286 -9.23 -0.55 11.89
C MET A 286 -8.11 0.24 12.56
N GLU A 287 -8.49 1.29 13.27
CA GLU A 287 -7.57 2.15 14.00
C GLU A 287 -7.58 1.75 15.48
N GLY A 288 -6.43 1.25 15.93
CA GLY A 288 -6.36 0.54 17.21
C GLY A 288 -7.33 -0.64 17.22
N LEU A 289 -7.83 -0.97 18.41
CA LEU A 289 -8.82 -2.04 18.60
C LEU A 289 -10.22 -1.51 18.85
N CYS A 290 -10.51 -0.25 18.54
CA CYS A 290 -11.78 0.38 18.89
C CYS A 290 -12.50 1.16 17.80
N CYS A 291 -11.86 1.44 16.66
CA CYS A 291 -12.47 2.23 15.59
C CYS A 291 -12.39 1.48 14.27
N VAL A 292 -13.53 1.25 13.63
CA VAL A 292 -13.61 0.77 12.25
C VAL A 292 -13.80 1.96 11.32
N ARG A 293 -12.97 2.06 10.30
CA ARG A 293 -13.09 3.05 9.22
C ARG A 293 -13.54 2.36 7.95
N LEU A 294 -14.67 2.81 7.43
CA LEU A 294 -15.18 2.41 6.13
C LEU A 294 -14.92 3.53 5.14
N ARG A 295 -14.44 3.18 3.97
CA ARG A 295 -14.35 4.04 2.80
C ARG A 295 -15.35 3.53 1.77
N VAL A 296 -16.34 4.36 1.46
CA VAL A 296 -17.49 4.00 0.64
C VAL A 296 -17.72 5.04 -0.44
N GLN A 297 -18.39 4.65 -1.51
CA GLN A 297 -18.79 5.56 -2.58
C GLN A 297 -19.67 6.71 -2.04
N TYR A 298 -19.48 7.92 -2.60
CA TYR A 298 -20.13 9.16 -2.20
C TYR A 298 -21.66 9.11 -2.21
N ASP A 299 -22.28 8.61 -3.28
CA ASP A 299 -23.74 8.60 -3.43
C ASP A 299 -24.42 7.74 -2.36
N ALA A 300 -23.89 6.55 -2.11
CA ALA A 300 -24.38 5.69 -1.04
C ALA A 300 -24.23 6.34 0.35
N ALA A 301 -23.13 7.06 0.57
CA ALA A 301 -22.90 7.80 1.80
C ALA A 301 -23.89 8.96 2.00
N ILE A 302 -24.32 9.67 0.95
CA ILE A 302 -25.34 10.72 1.10
C ILE A 302 -26.66 10.12 1.58
N VAL A 303 -27.11 9.02 0.98
CA VAL A 303 -28.36 8.36 1.39
C VAL A 303 -28.24 7.90 2.84
N MET A 304 -27.09 7.34 3.20
CA MET A 304 -26.79 6.98 4.58
C MET A 304 -26.86 8.19 5.52
N VAL A 305 -26.30 9.34 5.15
CA VAL A 305 -26.34 10.54 5.98
C VAL A 305 -27.79 11.00 6.23
N GLY A 306 -28.63 11.04 5.20
CA GLY A 306 -30.03 11.44 5.33
C GLY A 306 -30.87 10.52 6.22
N ASP A 307 -30.51 9.24 6.31
CA ASP A 307 -31.18 8.25 7.15
C ASP A 307 -30.62 8.18 8.57
N ILE A 308 -29.34 8.48 8.74
CA ILE A 308 -28.62 8.33 10.01
C ILE A 308 -28.71 9.61 10.85
N TYR A 309 -28.60 10.78 10.25
CA TYR A 309 -28.52 12.04 11.01
C TYR A 309 -29.88 12.77 10.97
N PRO A 310 -30.54 12.94 12.14
CA PRO A 310 -31.86 13.57 12.24
C PRO A 310 -31.85 15.10 12.08
#